data_AF-A0A923CT16-F1
#
_entry.id   AF-A0A923CT16-F1
#
_cell.length_a   1.000
_cell.length_b   1.000
_cell.length_c   1.000
_cell.angle_alpha   90.00
_cell.angle_beta   90.00
_cell.angle_gamma   90.00
#
_symmetry.space_group_name_H-M   'P 1'
#
loop_
_entity.id
_entity.type
_entity.pdbx_description
1 polymer ?
#
loop_
_entity_poly.entity_id
_entity_poly.type
_entity_poly.pdbx_seq_one_letter_code
_entity_poly.pdbx_strand_id
1 'polypeptide(L)'
;MLNQFMDEVVTNGPEALLPQNLEDQWLDMIYTASKLFIRTAALPAEEKEKKEYDFTDLYSNLMLTSVMEIIYHQKGVIIKSSKITVPEAEIYEYILCYAMSVVYESIRREADIVIPLPTLDTILDRERLFEIEQSNPELTEFLQKIVLEDGAE
;
A
#
# COMPACT_ATOMS: atom_id res chain seq x y z
N MET A 1 -9.82 16.76 -1.03
CA MET A 1 -9.25 15.43 -0.76
C MET A 1 -7.77 15.35 -1.04
N LEU A 2 -7.27 15.35 -2.29
CA LEU A 2 -5.81 15.24 -2.51
C LEU A 2 -5.01 16.39 -1.85
N ASN A 3 -5.40 17.65 -2.05
CA ASN A 3 -4.73 18.78 -1.37
C ASN A 3 -4.81 18.68 0.16
N GLN A 4 -5.93 18.19 0.68
CA GLN A 4 -6.11 18.00 2.11
C GLN A 4 -5.19 16.89 2.64
N PHE A 5 -5.05 15.78 1.93
CA PHE A 5 -4.10 14.72 2.25
C PHE A 5 -2.64 15.25 2.21
N MET A 6 -2.33 16.11 1.25
CA MET A 6 -1.01 16.75 1.19
C MET A 6 -0.74 17.64 2.41
N ASP A 7 -1.74 18.41 2.86
CA ASP A 7 -1.64 19.35 3.97
C ASP A 7 -1.73 18.69 5.36
N GLU A 8 -2.45 17.58 5.47
CA GLU A 8 -2.68 16.89 6.76
C GLU A 8 -1.71 15.72 6.99
N VAL A 9 -1.23 15.06 5.93
CA VAL A 9 -0.40 13.86 6.05
C VAL A 9 0.99 14.10 5.46
N VAL A 10 1.09 14.41 4.17
CA VAL A 10 2.39 14.44 3.46
C VAL A 10 3.34 15.51 4.01
N THR A 11 2.81 16.66 4.43
CA THR A 11 3.61 17.75 5.02
C THR A 11 4.19 17.42 6.39
N ASN A 12 3.66 16.41 7.08
CA ASN A 12 4.21 15.92 8.35
C ASN A 12 5.39 14.94 8.16
N GLY A 13 5.77 14.66 6.92
CA GLY A 13 6.91 13.82 6.59
C GLY A 13 6.54 12.38 6.24
N PRO A 14 7.51 11.60 5.75
CA PRO A 14 7.27 10.25 5.25
C PRO A 14 6.78 9.29 6.34
N GLU A 15 7.17 9.49 7.61
CA GLU A 15 6.68 8.66 8.72
C GLU A 15 5.16 8.73 8.88
N ALA A 16 4.53 9.87 8.56
CA ALA A 16 3.07 10.03 8.62
C ALA A 16 2.34 9.15 7.58
N LEU A 17 3.06 8.67 6.56
CA LEU A 17 2.54 7.78 5.52
C LEU A 17 2.66 6.30 5.88
N LEU A 18 3.25 5.95 7.02
CA LEU A 18 3.22 4.57 7.50
C LEU A 18 1.77 4.20 7.86
N PRO A 19 1.27 3.01 7.48
CA PRO A 19 -0.13 2.65 7.70
C PRO A 19 -0.61 2.82 9.14
N GLN A 20 0.21 2.47 10.12
CA GLN A 20 -0.12 2.59 11.54
C GLN A 20 -0.25 4.04 12.04
N ASN A 21 0.27 5.01 11.30
CA ASN A 21 0.24 6.42 11.64
C ASN A 21 -0.89 7.17 10.90
N LEU A 22 -1.54 6.53 9.92
CA LEU A 22 -2.66 7.12 9.21
C LEU A 22 -3.90 7.16 10.11
N GLU A 23 -4.55 8.31 10.13
CA GLU A 23 -5.91 8.43 10.67
C GLU A 23 -6.88 7.55 9.88
N ASP A 24 -7.95 7.10 10.53
CA ASP A 24 -8.93 6.16 9.97
C ASP A 24 -9.44 6.60 8.58
N GLN A 25 -9.79 7.88 8.42
CA GLN A 25 -10.26 8.42 7.14
C GLN A 25 -9.28 8.19 5.98
N TRP A 26 -7.99 8.35 6.21
CA TRP A 26 -6.96 8.22 5.17
C TRP A 26 -6.61 6.76 4.95
N LEU A 27 -6.55 5.98 6.04
CA LEU A 27 -6.36 4.55 5.97
C LEU A 27 -7.47 3.89 5.16
N ASP A 28 -8.74 4.20 5.40
CA ASP A 28 -9.90 3.60 4.72
C ASP A 28 -9.90 3.87 3.21
N MET A 29 -9.57 5.12 2.82
CA MET A 29 -9.46 5.49 1.41
C MET A 29 -8.34 4.72 0.72
N ILE A 30 -7.15 4.70 1.32
CA ILE A 30 -5.98 4.01 0.76
C ILE A 30 -6.18 2.49 0.77
N TYR A 31 -6.84 1.96 1.80
CA TYR A 31 -7.20 0.55 1.92
C TYR A 31 -8.13 0.11 0.78
N THR A 32 -9.11 0.93 0.44
CA THR A 32 -10.01 0.66 -0.70
C THR A 32 -9.23 0.49 -2.01
N ALA A 33 -8.30 1.41 -2.30
CA ALA A 33 -7.41 1.30 -3.47
C ALA A 33 -6.47 0.08 -3.37
N SER A 34 -5.94 -0.19 -2.17
CA SER A 34 -5.04 -1.31 -1.92
C SER A 34 -5.71 -2.65 -2.23
N LYS A 35 -6.95 -2.86 -1.77
CA LYS A 35 -7.72 -4.07 -2.08
C LYS A 35 -7.92 -4.25 -3.59
N LEU A 36 -8.32 -3.19 -4.28
CA LEU A 36 -8.54 -3.24 -5.73
C LEU A 36 -7.23 -3.54 -6.49
N PHE A 37 -6.13 -2.94 -6.06
CA PHE A 37 -4.80 -3.16 -6.64
C PHE A 37 -4.36 -4.61 -6.45
N ILE A 38 -4.42 -5.14 -5.23
CA ILE A 38 -4.02 -6.52 -4.93
C ILE A 38 -4.91 -7.50 -5.71
N ARG A 39 -6.23 -7.27 -5.78
CA ARG A 39 -7.15 -8.10 -6.57
C ARG A 39 -6.77 -8.12 -8.05
N THR A 40 -6.44 -6.97 -8.62
CA THR A 40 -5.96 -6.85 -10.00
C THR A 40 -4.63 -7.58 -10.19
N ALA A 41 -3.71 -7.43 -9.23
CA ALA A 41 -2.43 -8.12 -9.23
C ALA A 41 -2.54 -9.64 -9.03
N ALA A 42 -3.65 -10.15 -8.49
CA ALA A 42 -3.92 -11.58 -8.33
C ALA A 42 -4.58 -12.23 -9.56
N LEU A 43 -5.03 -11.45 -10.55
CA LEU A 43 -5.68 -11.99 -11.76
C LEU A 43 -4.75 -12.95 -12.54
N PRO A 44 -5.31 -13.96 -13.23
CA PRO A 44 -4.55 -14.80 -14.15
C PRO A 44 -3.84 -13.97 -15.23
N ALA A 45 -2.70 -14.46 -15.73
CA ALA A 45 -1.89 -13.75 -16.73
C ALA A 45 -2.69 -13.37 -18.00
N GLU A 46 -3.60 -14.25 -18.42
CA GLU A 46 -4.48 -14.09 -19.59
C GLU A 46 -5.46 -12.90 -19.46
N GLU A 47 -5.77 -12.48 -18.22
CA GLU A 47 -6.63 -11.34 -17.90
C GLU A 47 -5.83 -10.06 -17.63
N LYS A 48 -4.61 -10.18 -17.10
CA LYS A 48 -3.69 -9.06 -16.83
C LYS A 48 -3.27 -8.32 -18.09
N GLU A 49 -2.98 -9.02 -19.18
CA GLU A 49 -2.59 -8.40 -20.46
C GLU A 49 -3.67 -7.44 -21.03
N LYS A 50 -4.90 -7.49 -20.49
CA LYS A 50 -6.03 -6.66 -20.93
C LYS A 50 -6.39 -5.55 -19.94
N LYS A 51 -5.76 -5.51 -18.76
CA LYS A 51 -6.10 -4.57 -17.68
C LYS A 51 -4.83 -4.12 -16.95
N GLU A 52 -4.32 -2.96 -17.36
CA GLU A 52 -3.44 -2.17 -16.49
C GLU A 52 -4.27 -1.59 -15.33
N TYR A 53 -3.66 -1.50 -14.16
CA TYR A 53 -4.33 -0.87 -13.02
C TYR A 53 -4.41 0.63 -13.23
N ASP A 54 -5.62 1.18 -13.15
CA ASP A 54 -5.88 2.60 -13.37
C ASP A 54 -5.58 3.40 -12.09
N PHE A 55 -4.54 4.23 -12.13
CA PHE A 55 -4.18 5.14 -11.03
C PHE A 55 -4.83 6.53 -11.14
N THR A 56 -5.82 6.72 -12.02
CA THR A 56 -6.45 8.04 -12.22
C THR A 56 -7.50 8.39 -11.16
N ASP A 57 -8.03 7.41 -10.43
CA ASP A 57 -8.97 7.69 -9.35
C ASP A 57 -8.26 8.31 -8.13
N LEU A 58 -9.04 9.02 -7.31
CA LEU A 58 -8.53 9.75 -6.17
C LEU A 58 -7.78 8.85 -5.18
N TYR A 59 -8.30 7.66 -4.86
CA TYR A 59 -7.76 6.81 -3.79
C TYR A 59 -6.45 6.16 -4.24
N SER A 60 -6.41 5.71 -5.49
CA SER A 60 -5.18 5.22 -6.11
C SER A 60 -4.11 6.31 -6.19
N ASN A 61 -4.49 7.58 -6.41
CA ASN A 61 -3.57 8.70 -6.34
C ASN A 61 -3.02 8.94 -4.92
N LEU A 62 -3.83 8.79 -3.87
CA LEU A 62 -3.35 8.90 -2.48
C LEU A 62 -2.33 7.81 -2.17
N MET A 63 -2.63 6.57 -2.57
CA MET A 63 -1.73 5.42 -2.41
C MET A 63 -0.42 5.63 -3.16
N LEU A 64 -0.49 6.00 -4.44
CA LEU A 64 0.70 6.28 -5.26
C LEU A 64 1.54 7.42 -4.67
N THR A 65 0.90 8.51 -4.23
CA THR A 65 1.58 9.62 -3.56
C THR A 65 2.33 9.13 -2.33
N SER A 66 1.70 8.29 -1.51
CA SER A 66 2.32 7.72 -0.31
C SER A 66 3.57 6.92 -0.63
N VAL A 67 3.48 6.02 -1.62
CA VAL A 67 4.60 5.20 -2.09
C VAL A 67 5.74 6.06 -2.63
N MET A 68 5.43 7.06 -3.46
CA MET A 68 6.45 7.93 -4.05
C MET A 68 7.20 8.73 -2.99
N GLU A 69 6.51 9.28 -1.98
CA GLU A 69 7.15 10.02 -0.88
C GLU A 69 8.07 9.12 -0.04
N ILE A 70 7.68 7.88 0.21
CA ILE A 70 8.54 6.90 0.88
C ILE A 70 9.76 6.55 0.02
N ILE A 71 9.59 6.35 -1.30
CA ILE A 71 10.71 6.12 -2.23
C ILE A 71 11.67 7.32 -2.22
N TYR A 72 11.14 8.55 -2.28
CA TYR A 72 11.97 9.76 -2.21
C TYR A 72 12.81 9.78 -0.92
N HIS A 73 12.21 9.43 0.21
CA HIS A 73 12.91 9.31 1.48
C HIS A 73 14.00 8.23 1.44
N GLN A 74 13.67 7.00 1.07
CA GLN A 74 14.62 5.86 1.05
C GLN A 74 15.79 6.07 0.08
N LYS A 75 15.57 6.79 -1.03
CA LYS A 75 16.63 7.15 -1.99
C LYS A 75 17.41 8.41 -1.58
N GLY A 76 17.10 9.01 -0.43
CA GLY A 76 17.78 10.19 0.11
C GLY A 76 17.53 11.48 -0.70
N VAL A 77 16.40 11.56 -1.40
CA VAL A 77 16.06 12.72 -2.23
C VAL A 77 15.41 13.81 -1.40
N ILE A 78 16.17 14.86 -1.13
CA ILE A 78 15.74 16.01 -0.32
C ILE A 78 14.92 17.00 -1.15
N ILE A 79 15.22 17.14 -2.44
CA ILE A 79 14.52 18.06 -3.34
C ILE A 79 13.60 17.23 -4.24
N LYS A 80 12.28 17.32 -4.06
CA LYS A 80 11.27 16.57 -4.83
C LYS A 80 11.30 16.82 -6.34
N SER A 81 11.94 17.90 -6.80
CA SER A 81 12.18 18.16 -8.23
C SER A 81 13.37 17.36 -8.79
N SER A 82 14.12 16.66 -7.95
CA SER A 82 15.18 15.75 -8.39
C SER A 82 14.52 14.54 -9.03
N LYS A 83 14.90 14.25 -10.27
CA LYS A 83 14.40 13.06 -10.96
C LYS A 83 14.94 11.83 -10.25
N ILE A 84 14.05 11.02 -9.71
CA ILE A 84 14.36 9.61 -9.43
C ILE A 84 14.02 8.82 -10.69
N THR A 85 14.92 7.92 -11.07
CA THR A 85 14.64 6.89 -12.08
C THR A 85 14.46 5.58 -11.35
N VAL A 86 13.22 5.17 -11.17
CA VAL A 86 12.84 3.82 -10.72
C VAL A 86 12.23 3.12 -11.93
N PRO A 87 12.67 1.90 -12.29
CA PRO A 87 11.99 1.07 -13.27
C PRO A 87 10.52 0.89 -12.90
N GLU A 88 9.63 0.95 -13.90
CA GLU A 88 8.18 0.83 -13.66
C GLU A 88 7.82 -0.46 -12.91
N ALA A 89 8.42 -1.60 -13.27
CA ALA A 89 8.21 -2.87 -12.58
C ALA A 89 8.54 -2.80 -11.08
N GLU A 90 9.58 -2.05 -10.70
CA GLU A 90 9.98 -1.87 -9.30
C GLU A 90 8.99 -0.95 -8.57
N ILE A 91 8.41 0.05 -9.25
CA ILE A 91 7.32 0.86 -8.69
C ILE A 91 6.09 -0.01 -8.40
N TYR A 92 5.69 -0.89 -9.31
CA TYR A 92 4.57 -1.81 -9.08
C TYR A 92 4.81 -2.73 -7.88
N GLU A 93 6.03 -3.22 -7.69
CA GLU A 93 6.40 -4.03 -6.53
C GLU A 93 6.33 -3.23 -5.22
N TYR A 94 6.79 -1.97 -5.23
CA TYR A 94 6.65 -1.08 -4.07
C TYR A 94 5.21 -0.74 -3.74
N ILE A 95 4.37 -0.51 -4.75
CA ILE A 95 2.92 -0.30 -4.57
C ILE A 95 2.29 -1.55 -3.96
N LEU A 96 2.64 -2.74 -4.45
CA LEU A 96 2.17 -3.99 -3.87
C LEU A 96 2.56 -4.13 -2.40
N CYS A 97 3.81 -3.81 -2.06
CA CYS A 97 4.29 -3.94 -0.69
C CYS A 97 3.58 -2.99 0.28
N TYR A 98 3.38 -1.75 -0.16
CA TYR A 98 2.64 -0.75 0.59
C TYR A 98 1.16 -1.14 0.73
N ALA A 99 0.51 -1.56 -0.36
CA ALA A 99 -0.88 -2.01 -0.35
C ALA A 99 -1.12 -3.17 0.62
N MET A 100 -0.24 -4.17 0.62
CA MET A 100 -0.29 -5.29 1.58
C MET A 100 -0.15 -4.80 3.03
N SER A 101 0.79 -3.88 3.28
CA SER A 101 0.98 -3.32 4.63
C SER A 101 -0.23 -2.50 5.10
N VAL A 102 -0.93 -1.81 4.20
CA VAL A 102 -2.20 -1.12 4.50
C VAL A 102 -3.29 -2.11 4.87
N VAL A 103 -3.44 -3.19 4.11
CA VAL A 103 -4.41 -4.26 4.42
C VAL A 103 -4.09 -4.90 5.77
N TYR A 104 -2.82 -5.15 6.07
CA TYR A 104 -2.41 -5.68 7.37
C TYR A 104 -2.74 -4.75 8.52
N GLU A 105 -2.54 -3.44 8.37
CA GLU A 105 -2.93 -2.48 9.40
C GLU A 105 -4.45 -2.46 9.62
N SER A 106 -5.23 -2.49 8.55
CA SER A 106 -6.70 -2.59 8.65
C SER A 106 -7.12 -3.86 9.40
N ILE A 107 -6.56 -5.02 9.04
CA ILE A 107 -6.80 -6.28 9.76
C ILE A 107 -6.39 -6.17 11.22
N ARG A 108 -5.22 -5.57 11.52
CA ARG A 108 -4.72 -5.40 12.89
C ARG A 108 -5.60 -4.47 13.74
N ARG A 109 -6.28 -3.48 13.14
CA ARG A 109 -7.22 -2.59 13.85
C ARG A 109 -8.54 -3.30 14.17
N GLU A 110 -8.97 -4.23 13.32
CA GLU A 110 -10.27 -4.91 13.46
C GLU A 110 -10.19 -6.26 14.16
N ALA A 111 -9.07 -6.98 14.01
CA ALA A 111 -8.85 -8.30 14.54
C ALA A 111 -7.76 -8.28 15.62
N ASP A 112 -7.87 -9.18 16.60
CA ASP A 112 -6.88 -9.38 17.66
C ASP A 112 -5.68 -10.21 17.15
N ILE A 113 -5.05 -9.73 16.07
CA ILE A 113 -3.89 -10.38 15.42
C ILE A 113 -2.67 -9.48 15.60
N VAL A 114 -1.54 -10.07 16.01
CA VAL A 114 -0.30 -9.35 16.21
C VAL A 114 0.53 -9.36 14.93
N ILE A 115 0.43 -8.29 14.14
CA ILE A 115 1.23 -8.09 12.93
C ILE A 115 2.34 -7.06 13.23
N PRO A 116 3.63 -7.39 12.98
CA PRO A 116 4.73 -6.45 13.16
C PRO A 116 4.55 -5.17 12.33
N LEU A 117 4.69 -4.01 12.97
CA LEU A 117 4.53 -2.71 12.30
C LEU A 117 5.69 -2.43 11.34
N PRO A 118 5.42 -1.86 10.15
CA PRO A 118 6.47 -1.46 9.22
C PRO A 118 7.19 -0.20 9.69
N THR A 119 8.44 -0.04 9.29
CA THR A 119 9.20 1.21 9.39
C THR A 119 9.40 1.80 7.99
N LEU A 120 9.95 3.02 7.89
CA LEU A 120 10.30 3.60 6.59
C LEU A 120 11.29 2.74 5.81
N ASP A 121 12.17 1.99 6.48
CA ASP A 121 13.15 1.13 5.82
C ASP A 121 12.53 -0.18 5.32
N THR A 122 11.45 -0.65 5.95
CA THR A 122 10.90 -1.99 5.73
C THR A 122 9.51 -2.02 5.08
N ILE A 123 8.84 -0.88 4.94
CA ILE A 123 7.47 -0.79 4.39
C ILE A 123 7.40 -1.24 2.92
N LEU A 124 8.48 -1.04 2.16
CA LEU A 124 8.59 -1.45 0.75
C LEU A 124 9.39 -2.75 0.56
N ASP A 125 9.67 -3.46 1.66
CA ASP A 125 10.42 -4.72 1.65
C ASP A 125 9.49 -5.92 1.49
N ARG A 126 9.70 -6.67 0.41
CA ARG A 126 8.94 -7.88 0.10
C ARG A 126 9.29 -9.05 1.02
N GLU A 127 10.55 -9.18 1.45
CA GLU A 127 10.95 -10.28 2.33
C GLU A 127 10.20 -10.19 3.66
N ARG A 128 10.06 -8.97 4.21
CA ARG A 128 9.23 -8.73 5.40
C ARG A 128 7.79 -9.23 5.24
N LEU A 129 7.15 -8.99 4.10
CA LEU A 129 5.77 -9.45 3.88
C LEU A 129 5.68 -10.97 3.85
N PHE A 130 6.64 -11.62 3.20
CA PHE A 130 6.73 -13.07 3.17
C PHE A 130 6.92 -13.67 4.57
N GLU A 131 7.77 -13.06 5.41
CA GLU A 131 7.96 -13.49 6.81
C GLU A 131 6.68 -13.35 7.65
N ILE A 132 5.91 -12.29 7.44
CA ILE A 132 4.60 -12.09 8.10
C ILE A 132 3.63 -13.20 7.71
N GLU A 133 3.49 -13.48 6.42
CA GLU A 133 2.57 -14.53 5.92
C GLU A 133 2.95 -15.92 6.43
N GLN A 134 4.25 -16.24 6.49
CA GLN A 134 4.72 -17.52 7.03
C GLN A 134 4.43 -17.67 8.54
N SER A 135 4.53 -16.57 9.28
CA SER A 135 4.38 -16.59 10.73
C SER A 135 2.93 -16.51 11.20
N ASN A 136 1.99 -16.16 10.30
CA ASN A 136 0.57 -15.96 10.61
C ASN A 136 -0.31 -16.67 9.56
N PRO A 137 -0.45 -18.01 9.60
CA PRO A 137 -1.24 -18.75 8.62
C PRO A 137 -2.70 -18.26 8.50
N GLU A 138 -3.31 -17.84 9.62
CA GLU A 138 -4.64 -17.26 9.68
C GLU A 138 -4.81 -16.00 8.82
N LEU A 139 -3.73 -15.25 8.61
CA LEU A 139 -3.73 -14.02 7.81
C LEU A 139 -4.00 -14.32 6.33
N THR A 140 -3.61 -15.50 5.83
CA THR A 140 -3.91 -15.92 4.46
C THR A 140 -5.41 -16.10 4.24
N GLU A 141 -6.14 -16.63 5.22
CA GLU A 141 -7.60 -16.78 5.16
C GLU A 141 -8.29 -15.42 5.13
N PHE A 142 -7.84 -14.47 5.95
CA PHE A 142 -8.35 -13.10 5.94
C PHE A 142 -8.10 -12.40 4.61
N LEU A 143 -6.88 -12.51 4.06
CA LEU A 143 -6.54 -11.92 2.77
C LEU A 143 -7.40 -12.46 1.64
N GLN A 144 -7.63 -13.78 1.60
CA GLN A 144 -8.51 -14.38 0.59
C GLN A 144 -9.92 -13.82 0.68
N LYS A 145 -10.50 -13.77 1.89
CA LYS A 145 -11.85 -13.27 2.11
C LYS A 145 -11.98 -11.78 1.76
N ILE A 146 -11.10 -10.95 2.31
CA ILE A 146 -11.19 -9.49 2.22
C ILE A 146 -10.86 -8.97 0.81
N VAL A 147 -9.87 -9.58 0.14
CA VAL A 147 -9.35 -9.08 -1.13
C VAL A 147 -10.01 -9.75 -2.34
N LEU A 148 -10.39 -11.03 -2.23
CA LEU A 148 -10.92 -11.79 -3.37
C LEU A 148 -12.44 -11.98 -3.33
N GLU A 149 -13.07 -12.01 -2.15
CA GLU A 149 -14.50 -12.34 -2.00
C GLU A 149 -15.43 -11.12 -1.79
N ASP A 150 -14.97 -10.06 -1.10
CA ASP A 150 -15.77 -8.85 -0.78
C ASP A 150 -16.06 -7.91 -1.97
N GLY A 151 -16.01 -8.42 -3.20
CA GLY A 151 -16.32 -7.68 -4.42
C GLY A 151 -17.65 -8.06 -5.07
N ALA A 152 -18.57 -8.66 -4.32
CA ALA A 152 -19.87 -9.15 -4.77
C ALA A 152 -21.02 -8.50 -3.99
N GLU A 153 -21.09 -7.16 -3.96
CA GLU A 153 -22.33 -6.42 -3.69
C GLU A 153 -22.49 -5.27 -4.69
#